data_AF-A0A8C4KNL5-F1
#
_entry.id   AF-A0A8C4KNL5-F1
#
_cell.length_a   1.000
_cell.length_b   1.000
_cell.length_c   1.000
_cell.angle_alpha   90.00
_cell.angle_beta   90.00
_cell.angle_gamma   90.00
#
_symmetry.space_group_name_H-M   'P 1'
#
loop_
_entity.id
_entity.type
_entity.pdbx_description
1 polymer ?
#
loop_
_entity_poly.entity_id
_entity_poly.type
_entity_poly.pdbx_seq_one_letter_code
_entity_poly.pdbx_strand_id
1 'polypeptide(L)'
;NRVWEHTLGTIHTHFINYKVDLDVGGVKNSLVAHDMAFEMARAPWSPELQIERPRLTKKVLDTEDQAAFRHQSKMPRYIYFAADSKNKWGHQRGYRIQIISFAGEHMPETSSMEKAISWARYKLAVTRRKEEEPTSTSIYNQNDPWMPTVAFADFINNETITNEVSRGLQC
;
A
#
# COMPACT_ATOMS: atom_id res chain seq x y z
N ASN A 1 32.47 9.21 -4.20
CA ASN A 1 32.03 9.76 -2.89
C ASN A 1 33.09 9.54 -1.81
N ARG A 2 34.18 10.32 -1.83
CA ARG A 2 35.20 10.29 -0.76
C ARG A 2 34.63 11.06 0.44
N VAL A 3 34.60 10.42 1.62
CA VAL A 3 34.10 11.04 2.86
C VAL A 3 35.21 11.27 3.89
N TRP A 4 36.39 10.67 3.69
CA TRP A 4 37.60 10.93 4.44
C TRP A 4 38.86 10.58 3.62
N GLU A 5 40.05 10.82 4.17
CA GLU A 5 41.34 10.65 3.50
C GLU A 5 41.46 9.30 2.78
N HIS A 6 41.02 8.21 3.41
CA HIS A 6 41.03 6.85 2.84
C HIS A 6 39.67 6.15 2.97
N THR A 7 38.56 6.90 2.92
CA THR A 7 37.21 6.35 3.16
C THR A 7 36.23 6.68 2.05
N LEU A 8 35.59 5.63 1.52
CA LEU A 8 34.52 5.70 0.53
C LEU A 8 33.16 5.63 1.22
N GLY A 9 32.29 6.61 0.96
CA GLY A 9 30.87 6.51 1.29
C GLY A 9 30.18 5.63 0.25
N THR A 10 29.85 4.40 0.62
CA THR A 10 29.19 3.45 -0.27
C THR A 10 27.75 3.87 -0.52
N ILE A 11 27.32 3.80 -1.78
CA ILE A 11 25.92 3.99 -2.13
C ILE A 11 25.12 2.79 -1.64
N HIS A 12 24.01 3.06 -0.97
CA HIS A 12 23.07 2.06 -0.49
C HIS A 12 21.68 2.68 -0.36
N THR A 13 20.69 1.82 -0.23
CA THR A 13 19.29 2.19 -0.02
C THR A 13 18.83 1.62 1.32
N HIS A 14 17.88 2.32 1.96
CA HIS A 14 17.21 1.83 3.15
C HIS A 14 15.76 1.52 2.82
N PHE A 15 15.38 0.27 3.07
CA PHE A 15 14.01 -0.20 2.97
C PHE A 15 13.60 -0.76 4.35
N ILE A 16 12.43 -0.36 4.82
CA ILE A 16 11.87 -0.80 6.10
C ILE A 16 10.43 -1.23 5.83
N ASN A 17 10.07 -2.43 6.30
CA ASN A 17 8.70 -2.93 6.19
C ASN A 17 7.98 -2.85 7.54
N TYR A 18 6.71 -2.48 7.49
CA TYR A 18 5.82 -2.50 8.64
C TYR A 18 4.60 -3.35 8.31
N LYS A 19 4.27 -4.30 9.18
CA LYS A 19 2.95 -4.92 9.20
C LYS A 19 2.01 -4.01 9.98
N VAL A 20 0.93 -3.59 9.32
CA VAL A 20 -0.07 -2.67 9.88
C VAL A 20 -1.43 -3.34 9.75
N ASP A 21 -1.80 -4.12 10.77
CA ASP A 21 -3.08 -4.83 10.85
C ASP A 21 -4.11 -3.89 11.48
N LEU A 22 -5.00 -3.32 10.67
CA LEU A 22 -5.97 -2.30 11.08
C LEU A 22 -7.38 -2.87 11.15
N ASP A 23 -7.96 -2.86 12.35
CA ASP A 23 -9.33 -3.30 12.62
C ASP A 23 -10.23 -2.06 12.83
N VAL A 24 -10.50 -1.31 11.76
CA VAL A 24 -11.27 -0.06 11.86
C VAL A 24 -12.73 -0.37 12.15
N GLY A 25 -13.17 -0.11 13.38
CA GLY A 25 -14.56 -0.37 13.78
C GLY A 25 -14.94 -1.85 13.74
N GLY A 26 -13.96 -2.76 13.83
CA GLY A 26 -14.11 -4.20 13.75
C GLY A 26 -13.24 -4.81 12.64
N VAL A 27 -13.30 -6.14 12.52
CA VAL A 27 -12.43 -6.93 11.66
C VAL A 27 -12.80 -6.90 10.16
N LYS A 28 -13.99 -6.43 9.82
CA LYS A 28 -14.46 -6.38 8.43
C LYS A 28 -14.23 -4.99 7.86
N ASN A 29 -13.17 -4.85 7.08
CA ASN A 29 -12.80 -3.59 6.45
C ASN A 29 -12.69 -3.72 4.94
N SER A 30 -12.91 -2.60 4.25
CA SER A 30 -12.71 -2.44 2.81
C SER A 30 -11.68 -1.35 2.54
N LEU A 31 -10.84 -1.52 1.53
CA LEU A 31 -9.86 -0.52 1.12
C LEU A 31 -10.47 0.45 0.11
N VAL A 32 -10.39 1.75 0.39
CA VAL A 32 -10.98 2.79 -0.45
C VAL A 32 -9.91 3.78 -0.90
N ALA A 33 -9.91 4.04 -2.21
CA ALA A 33 -9.14 5.06 -2.87
C ALA A 33 -10.02 6.28 -3.19
N HIS A 34 -9.65 7.43 -2.64
CA HIS A 34 -10.16 8.74 -3.00
C HIS A 34 -9.10 9.54 -3.77
N ASP A 35 -9.53 10.17 -4.85
CA ASP A 35 -8.70 11.09 -5.62
C ASP A 35 -9.58 12.24 -6.15
N MET A 36 -9.04 13.08 -7.02
CA MET A 36 -9.77 14.15 -7.67
C MET A 36 -9.46 14.17 -9.16
N ALA A 37 -10.49 14.42 -9.94
CA ALA A 37 -10.44 14.71 -11.36
C ALA A 37 -11.09 16.08 -11.62
N PHE A 38 -10.88 16.63 -12.81
CA PHE A 38 -11.66 17.77 -13.29
C PHE A 38 -12.73 17.29 -14.26
N GLU A 39 -13.90 17.90 -14.20
CA GLU A 39 -14.95 17.75 -15.20
C GLU A 39 -15.35 19.12 -15.74
N MET A 40 -15.55 19.21 -17.04
CA MET A 40 -16.11 20.40 -17.67
C MET A 40 -17.60 20.49 -17.35
N ALA A 41 -18.02 21.60 -16.76
CA ALA A 41 -19.42 21.87 -16.45
C ALA A 41 -19.81 23.30 -16.88
N ARG A 42 -21.06 23.50 -17.27
CA ARG A 42 -21.60 24.85 -17.47
C ARG A 42 -21.71 25.56 -16.12
N ALA A 43 -21.41 26.86 -16.09
CA ALA A 43 -21.56 27.66 -14.88
C ALA A 43 -23.05 27.77 -14.51
N PRO A 44 -23.47 27.35 -13.30
CA PRO A 44 -24.89 27.40 -12.91
C PRO A 44 -25.51 28.79 -12.95
N TRP A 45 -24.69 29.84 -12.85
CA TRP A 45 -25.09 31.25 -12.86
C TRP A 45 -24.91 31.93 -14.22
N SER A 46 -24.36 31.26 -15.22
CA SER A 46 -24.20 31.82 -16.58
C SER A 46 -24.18 30.71 -17.64
N PRO A 47 -25.22 30.61 -18.48
CA PRO A 47 -25.30 29.59 -19.53
C PRO A 47 -24.17 29.63 -20.56
N GLU A 48 -23.51 30.79 -20.71
CA GLU A 48 -22.47 31.03 -21.72
C GLU A 48 -21.07 30.61 -21.25
N LEU A 49 -20.87 30.43 -19.94
CA LEU A 49 -19.56 30.11 -19.37
C LEU A 49 -19.43 28.62 -19.05
N GLN A 50 -18.22 28.09 -19.27
CA GLN A 50 -17.82 26.77 -18.80
C GLN A 50 -16.74 26.88 -17.72
N ILE A 51 -16.74 25.94 -16.79
CA ILE A 51 -15.77 25.85 -15.70
C ILE A 51 -15.18 24.44 -15.64
N GLU A 52 -13.88 24.37 -15.32
CA GLU A 52 -13.24 23.13 -14.88
C GLU A 52 -13.55 22.93 -13.39
N ARG A 53 -14.47 22.02 -13.10
CA ARG A 53 -14.90 21.75 -11.73
C ARG A 53 -14.14 20.56 -11.16
N PRO A 54 -13.48 20.69 -10.00
CA PRO A 54 -12.91 19.53 -9.32
C PRO A 54 -14.03 18.61 -8.83
N ARG A 55 -13.84 17.31 -9.04
CA ARG A 55 -14.75 16.24 -8.62
C ARG A 55 -13.98 15.19 -7.84
N LEU A 56 -14.54 14.79 -6.69
CA LEU A 56 -14.06 13.65 -5.93
C LEU A 56 -14.32 12.36 -6.71
N THR A 57 -13.27 11.55 -6.89
CA THR A 57 -13.38 10.18 -7.37
C THR A 57 -13.26 9.23 -6.19
N LYS A 58 -14.11 8.21 -6.16
CA LYS A 58 -14.09 7.14 -5.15
C LYS A 58 -14.03 5.81 -5.86
N LYS A 59 -13.09 4.96 -5.46
CA LYS A 59 -12.95 3.58 -5.92
C LYS A 59 -12.72 2.67 -4.72
N VAL A 60 -13.47 1.58 -4.64
CA VAL A 60 -13.15 0.48 -3.72
C VAL A 60 -12.13 -0.42 -4.43
N LEU A 61 -11.10 -0.85 -3.70
CA LEU A 61 -10.08 -1.75 -4.20
C LEU A 61 -10.42 -3.14 -3.68
N ASP A 62 -10.95 -3.99 -4.55
CA ASP A 62 -11.63 -5.22 -4.13
C ASP A 62 -10.67 -6.42 -4.02
N THR A 63 -9.51 -6.37 -4.69
CA THR A 63 -8.52 -7.45 -4.69
C THR A 63 -7.14 -6.97 -4.29
N GLU A 64 -6.30 -7.91 -3.86
CA GLU A 64 -4.91 -7.64 -3.47
C GLU A 64 -4.09 -7.00 -4.61
N ASP A 65 -4.28 -7.46 -5.85
CA ASP A 65 -3.60 -6.90 -7.02
C ASP A 65 -3.92 -5.41 -7.23
N GLN A 66 -5.17 -5.01 -6.98
CA GLN A 66 -5.58 -3.61 -7.07
C GLN A 66 -5.02 -2.75 -5.92
N ALA A 67 -4.64 -3.40 -4.81
CA ALA A 67 -4.13 -2.79 -3.60
C ALA A 67 -2.61 -2.92 -3.42
N ALA A 68 -1.90 -3.50 -4.41
CA ALA A 68 -0.46 -3.65 -4.44
C ALA A 68 0.20 -2.53 -5.25
N PHE A 69 0.62 -1.47 -4.56
CA PHE A 69 1.25 -0.29 -5.17
C PHE A 69 2.78 -0.42 -5.18
N ARG A 70 3.35 -0.65 -6.37
CA ARG A 70 4.81 -0.63 -6.57
C ARG A 70 5.39 0.78 -6.45
N HIS A 71 6.69 0.92 -6.17
CA HIS A 71 7.34 2.23 -5.95
C HIS A 71 7.08 3.26 -7.07
N GLN A 72 7.18 2.85 -8.34
CA GLN A 72 6.98 3.73 -9.49
C GLN A 72 5.50 3.92 -9.89
N SER A 73 4.58 3.15 -9.31
CA SER A 73 3.15 3.24 -9.64
C SER A 73 2.52 4.50 -9.07
N LYS A 74 1.57 5.07 -9.82
CA LYS A 74 0.70 6.15 -9.32
C LYS A 74 -0.14 5.62 -8.15
N MET A 75 -0.14 6.34 -7.04
CA MET A 75 -0.94 6.02 -5.87
C MET A 75 -2.06 7.07 -5.71
N PRO A 76 -3.28 6.67 -5.33
CA PRO A 76 -4.33 7.63 -4.98
C PRO A 76 -3.87 8.57 -3.88
N ARG A 77 -4.28 9.85 -3.94
CA ARG A 77 -3.94 10.85 -2.91
C ARG A 77 -4.45 10.46 -1.51
N TYR A 78 -5.60 9.78 -1.44
CA TYR A 78 -6.20 9.31 -0.21
C TYR A 78 -6.49 7.81 -0.34
N ILE A 79 -5.79 7.01 0.46
CA ILE A 79 -6.06 5.58 0.61
C ILE A 79 -6.36 5.30 2.07
N TYR A 80 -7.46 4.61 2.35
CA TYR A 80 -7.91 4.41 3.72
C TYR A 80 -8.69 3.12 3.88
N PHE A 81 -8.60 2.53 5.06
CA PHE A 81 -9.45 1.42 5.47
C PHE A 81 -10.79 1.97 5.96
N ALA A 82 -11.88 1.44 5.42
CA ALA A 82 -13.24 1.83 5.73
C ALA A 82 -13.98 0.69 6.43
N ALA A 83 -14.61 1.02 7.55
CA ALA A 83 -15.57 0.17 8.23
C ALA A 83 -16.95 0.24 7.55
N ASP A 84 -17.77 -0.79 7.75
CA ASP A 84 -19.19 -0.73 7.40
C ASP A 84 -19.97 0.26 8.28
N SER A 85 -19.47 0.55 9.49
CA SER A 85 -20.07 1.51 10.40
C SER A 85 -19.93 2.96 9.88
N LYS A 86 -21.01 3.74 10.04
CA LYS A 86 -21.07 5.14 9.61
C LYS A 86 -20.92 6.09 10.80
N ASN A 87 -20.36 7.28 10.55
CA ASN A 87 -20.39 8.39 11.51
C ASN A 87 -21.78 9.07 11.51
N LYS A 88 -21.98 10.05 12.40
CA LYS A 88 -23.24 10.81 12.53
C LYS A 88 -23.72 11.52 11.25
N TRP A 89 -22.87 11.63 10.25
CA TRP A 89 -23.14 12.29 8.96
C TRP A 89 -23.33 11.29 7.81
N GLY A 90 -23.35 9.98 8.09
CA GLY A 90 -23.57 8.94 7.09
C GLY A 90 -22.33 8.51 6.30
N HIS A 91 -21.14 9.01 6.63
CA HIS A 91 -19.88 8.56 6.00
C HIS A 91 -19.30 7.34 6.70
N GLN A 92 -18.74 6.41 5.94
CA GLN A 92 -18.00 5.27 6.49
C GLN A 92 -16.85 5.76 7.38
N ARG A 93 -16.73 5.19 8.58
CA ARG A 93 -15.61 5.46 9.49
C ARG A 93 -14.35 4.83 8.88
N GLY A 94 -13.23 5.53 8.94
CA GLY A 94 -12.01 5.05 8.31
C GLY A 94 -10.73 5.65 8.88
N TYR A 95 -9.62 4.96 8.67
CA TYR A 95 -8.27 5.46 8.94
C TYR A 95 -7.47 5.52 7.65
N ARG A 96 -6.91 6.70 7.36
CA ARG A 96 -6.08 6.94 6.18
C ARG A 96 -4.66 6.49 6.42
N ILE A 97 -4.07 5.85 5.42
CA ILE A 97 -2.63 5.63 5.34
C ILE A 97 -2.01 6.74 4.51
N GLN A 98 -1.08 7.47 5.11
CA GLN A 98 -0.24 8.44 4.42
C GLN A 98 1.21 8.02 4.57
N ILE A 99 1.85 7.70 3.44
CA ILE A 99 3.21 7.19 3.40
C ILE A 99 4.15 8.34 3.10
N ILE A 100 5.15 8.53 3.96
CA ILE A 100 6.24 9.46 3.75
C ILE A 100 7.50 8.61 3.56
N SER A 101 7.91 8.44 2.30
CA SER A 101 9.05 7.61 1.94
C SER A 101 9.72 8.17 0.69
N PHE A 102 11.05 8.09 0.67
CA PHE A 102 11.91 8.44 -0.45
C PHE A 102 12.79 7.25 -0.81
N ALA A 103 12.22 6.04 -0.76
CA ALA A 103 12.92 4.83 -1.11
C ALA A 103 13.45 4.92 -2.55
N GLY A 104 14.69 4.46 -2.75
CA GLY A 104 15.29 4.36 -4.07
C GLY A 104 14.71 3.20 -4.88
N GLU A 105 15.40 2.83 -5.94
CA GLU A 105 15.07 1.62 -6.70
C GLU A 105 15.33 0.37 -5.84
N HIS A 106 14.36 -0.54 -5.83
CA HIS A 106 14.52 -1.86 -5.21
C HIS A 106 15.44 -2.75 -6.08
N MET A 107 15.94 -3.84 -5.49
CA MET A 107 16.72 -4.83 -6.23
C MET A 107 15.92 -5.35 -7.44
N PRO A 108 16.52 -5.50 -8.63
CA PRO A 108 15.79 -6.02 -9.79
C PRO A 108 15.20 -7.41 -9.55
N GLU A 109 13.97 -7.65 -9.98
CA GLU A 109 13.30 -8.97 -9.88
C GLU A 109 14.04 -10.10 -10.63
N THR A 110 14.95 -9.75 -11.55
CA THR A 110 15.83 -10.71 -12.23
C THR A 110 16.97 -11.23 -11.34
N SER A 111 17.23 -10.59 -10.20
CA SER A 111 18.20 -11.06 -9.22
C SER A 111 17.64 -12.26 -8.47
N SER A 112 18.44 -13.32 -8.36
CA SER A 112 18.05 -14.54 -7.65
C SER A 112 17.87 -14.34 -6.13
N MET A 113 18.35 -13.24 -5.57
CA MET A 113 18.20 -12.90 -4.14
C MET A 113 16.96 -12.04 -3.84
N GLU A 114 16.37 -11.43 -4.86
CA GLU A 114 15.34 -10.40 -4.67
C GLU A 114 14.10 -10.97 -3.96
N LYS A 115 13.77 -12.26 -4.21
CA LYS A 115 12.61 -12.92 -3.63
C LYS A 115 12.59 -12.85 -2.10
N ALA A 116 13.75 -12.87 -1.44
CA ALA A 116 13.91 -12.75 0.01
C ALA A 116 13.49 -11.40 0.61
N ILE A 117 13.45 -10.36 -0.22
CA ILE A 117 13.06 -8.99 0.13
C ILE A 117 11.94 -8.45 -0.77
N SER A 118 11.13 -9.34 -1.33
CA SER A 118 10.09 -9.00 -2.31
C SER A 118 9.03 -7.98 -1.82
N TRP A 119 8.90 -7.79 -0.50
CA TRP A 119 8.10 -6.70 0.08
C TRP A 119 8.61 -5.31 -0.32
N ALA A 120 9.91 -5.16 -0.60
CA ALA A 120 10.53 -3.89 -1.00
C ALA A 120 10.16 -3.45 -2.42
N ARG A 121 9.45 -4.28 -3.20
CA ARG A 121 8.85 -3.88 -4.48
C ARG A 121 7.74 -2.85 -4.29
N TYR A 122 7.07 -2.90 -3.14
CA TYR A 122 5.82 -2.20 -2.89
C TYR A 122 6.00 -1.06 -1.89
N LYS A 123 5.46 0.12 -2.22
CA LYS A 123 5.31 1.20 -1.25
C LYS A 123 4.15 0.90 -0.28
N LEU A 124 3.13 0.21 -0.76
CA LEU A 124 1.99 -0.32 0.00
C LEU A 124 1.48 -1.57 -0.70
N ALA A 125 1.21 -2.62 0.06
CA ALA A 125 0.40 -3.73 -0.40
C ALA A 125 -0.59 -4.07 0.73
N VAL A 126 -1.83 -4.39 0.36
CA VAL A 126 -2.86 -4.83 1.30
C VAL A 126 -3.24 -6.25 0.93
N THR A 127 -3.04 -7.15 1.88
CA THR A 127 -3.37 -8.57 1.74
C THR A 127 -4.49 -8.94 2.69
N ARG A 128 -5.15 -10.06 2.42
CA ARG A 128 -6.06 -10.67 3.38
C ARG A 128 -5.25 -11.21 4.56
N ARG A 129 -5.73 -10.97 5.78
CA ARG A 129 -5.03 -11.44 7.00
C ARG A 129 -5.16 -12.96 7.13
N LYS A 130 -4.01 -13.65 7.27
CA LYS A 130 -3.93 -15.09 7.54
C LYS A 130 -2.98 -15.37 8.71
N GLU A 131 -3.21 -16.45 9.47
CA GLU A 131 -2.30 -16.87 10.54
C GLU A 131 -0.99 -17.43 9.98
N GLU A 132 -1.08 -18.04 8.80
CA GLU A 132 0.03 -18.64 8.06
C GLU A 132 0.94 -17.58 7.40
N GLU A 133 0.53 -16.31 7.40
CA GLU A 133 1.28 -15.16 6.89
C GLU A 133 1.59 -14.13 8.04
N PRO A 134 2.26 -14.56 9.12
CA PRO A 134 2.43 -13.72 10.30
C PRO A 134 3.44 -12.58 10.06
N THR A 135 4.45 -12.82 9.21
CA THR A 135 5.57 -11.92 8.94
C THR A 135 5.85 -11.83 7.43
N SER A 136 6.46 -10.72 6.99
CA SER A 136 6.88 -10.50 5.60
C SER A 136 8.31 -10.96 5.30
N THR A 137 9.03 -11.45 6.32
CA THR A 137 10.40 -11.96 6.26
C THR A 137 10.64 -12.98 7.37
N SER A 138 11.83 -13.57 7.39
CA SER A 138 12.32 -14.49 8.41
C SER A 138 13.78 -14.19 8.75
N ILE A 139 14.22 -14.60 9.95
CA ILE A 139 15.63 -14.54 10.35
C ILE A 139 16.54 -15.34 9.41
N TYR A 140 16.01 -16.33 8.70
CA TYR A 140 16.77 -17.20 7.80
C TYR A 140 16.96 -16.60 6.39
N ASN A 141 16.09 -15.67 5.97
CA ASN A 141 16.16 -15.04 4.64
C ASN A 141 17.51 -14.34 4.37
N GLN A 142 18.20 -13.89 5.42
CA GLN A 142 19.51 -13.24 5.29
C GLN A 142 20.60 -14.20 4.83
N ASN A 143 20.58 -15.44 5.33
CA ASN A 143 21.65 -16.42 5.09
C ASN A 143 21.37 -17.31 3.88
N ASP A 144 20.10 -17.47 3.50
CA ASP A 144 19.71 -18.11 2.24
C ASP A 144 18.65 -17.28 1.50
N PRO A 145 19.05 -16.15 0.88
CA PRO A 145 18.13 -15.30 0.12
C PRO A 145 17.69 -15.92 -1.22
N TRP A 146 18.34 -16.99 -1.68
CA TRP A 146 18.01 -17.69 -2.93
C TRP A 146 16.86 -18.67 -2.75
N MET A 147 16.75 -19.24 -1.55
CA MET A 147 15.63 -20.09 -1.12
C MET A 147 15.00 -19.53 0.16
N PRO A 148 14.35 -18.35 0.09
CA PRO A 148 13.86 -17.68 1.28
C PRO A 148 12.76 -18.51 1.96
N THR A 149 12.78 -18.53 3.30
CA THR A 149 11.74 -19.17 4.10
C THR A 149 10.39 -18.47 3.94
N VAL A 150 10.40 -17.15 3.77
CA VAL A 150 9.22 -16.32 3.56
C VAL A 150 9.45 -15.43 2.34
N ALA A 151 8.52 -15.44 1.40
CA ALA A 151 8.54 -14.54 0.26
C ALA A 151 7.22 -13.75 0.21
N PHE A 152 7.28 -12.47 0.58
CA PHE A 152 6.09 -11.62 0.67
C PHE A 152 5.27 -11.53 -0.63
N ALA A 153 5.93 -11.56 -1.79
CA ALA A 153 5.22 -11.56 -3.07
C ALA A 153 4.24 -12.74 -3.22
N ASP A 154 4.47 -13.86 -2.54
CA ASP A 154 3.60 -15.03 -2.60
C ASP A 154 2.27 -14.80 -1.83
N PHE A 155 2.19 -13.77 -0.97
CA PHE A 155 0.96 -13.39 -0.26
C PHE A 155 -0.04 -12.66 -1.16
N ILE A 156 0.43 -12.00 -2.21
CA ILE A 156 -0.41 -11.29 -3.18
C ILE A 156 -0.81 -12.30 -4.25
N ASN A 157 -1.94 -12.96 -4.03
CA ASN A 157 -2.44 -14.04 -4.88
C ASN A 157 -3.82 -13.69 -5.48
N ASN A 158 -4.15 -12.40 -5.51
CA ASN A 158 -5.38 -11.80 -6.02
C ASN A 158 -6.65 -12.26 -5.27
N GLU A 159 -6.53 -12.56 -3.97
CA GLU A 159 -7.68 -12.75 -3.10
C GLU A 159 -8.55 -11.48 -3.01
N THR A 160 -9.81 -11.69 -2.65
CA THR A 160 -10.73 -10.58 -2.37
C THR A 160 -10.44 -10.02 -0.98
N ILE A 161 -10.33 -8.69 -0.89
CA ILE A 161 -10.07 -7.95 0.35
C ILE A 161 -11.28 -7.13 0.83
N THR A 162 -12.37 -7.12 0.09
CA THR A 162 -13.61 -6.43 0.49
C THR A 162 -14.22 -7.10 1.71
N ASN A 163 -14.31 -6.37 2.83
CA ASN A 163 -14.84 -6.83 4.11
C ASN A 163 -14.05 -7.99 4.78
N GLU A 164 -12.79 -8.16 4.41
CA GLU A 164 -11.96 -9.29 4.84
C GLU A 164 -10.59 -8.86 5.41
N VAL A 165 -10.30 -7.55 5.46
CA VAL A 165 -9.02 -7.08 6.01
C VAL A 165 -9.08 -7.07 7.54
N SER A 166 -8.38 -8.03 8.13
CA SER A 166 -8.12 -8.31 9.56
C SER A 166 -8.97 -9.42 10.19
N ARG A 167 -8.34 -10.26 11.02
CA ARG A 167 -9.01 -11.11 12.02
C ARG A 167 -8.00 -11.41 13.12
N GLY A 168 -8.03 -10.70 14.24
CA GLY A 168 -7.02 -10.87 15.28
C GLY A 168 -7.05 -12.21 16.03
N LEU A 169 -5.87 -12.67 16.44
CA LEU A 169 -5.61 -13.12 17.81
C LEU A 169 -4.16 -12.83 18.18
N GLN A 170 -4.00 -12.06 19.27
CA GLN A 170 -2.76 -11.82 19.98
C GLN A 170 -2.14 -13.13 20.47
N CYS A 171 -0.82 -13.24 20.37
CA CYS A 171 0.05 -13.76 21.42
C CYS A 171 1.27 -12.83 21.50
#